data_AF-N6Y6B2-F1
#
_entry.id   AF-N6Y6B2-F1
#
_cell.length_a   1.000
_cell.length_b   1.000
_cell.length_c   1.000
_cell.angle_alpha   90.00
_cell.angle_beta   90.00
_cell.angle_gamma   90.00
#
_symmetry.space_group_name_H-M   'P 1'
#
loop_
_entity.id
_entity.type
_entity.pdbx_description
1 polymer ?
#
loop_
_entity_poly.entity_id
_entity_poly.type
_entity_poly.pdbx_seq_one_letter_code
_entity_poly.pdbx_strand_id
1 'polypeptide(L)'
;MARIVTVSILVDEVEEANVTDSINEMLRNQWIENGGNVIDWAIDHVGAVCEEMNDSIENGTYKEGDAFCDWVIFSRSEMEKGDGAGFWSNHYGWSTLDLATKFASTEGDKPVTAGDDATWMLAPYRLNFFRALLIEQPGAEMLDQTPIAYECWAETEDHAKEQVIDAYPGCHVLEVEGVVQ
;
A
#
# COMPACT_ATOMS: atom_id res chain seq x y z
N MET A 1 -8.01 -36.74 -12.62
CA MET A 1 -7.24 -36.06 -13.70
C MET A 1 -6.30 -35.10 -13.02
N ALA A 2 -4.99 -35.17 -13.30
CA ALA A 2 -4.01 -34.26 -12.68
C ALA A 2 -4.18 -32.83 -13.23
N ARG A 3 -3.88 -31.83 -12.41
CA ARG A 3 -3.90 -30.40 -12.76
C ARG A 3 -2.65 -29.73 -12.19
N ILE A 4 -2.12 -28.74 -12.90
CA ILE A 4 -1.07 -27.84 -12.40
C ILE A 4 -1.76 -26.55 -11.99
N VAL A 5 -1.39 -26.01 -10.83
CA VAL A 5 -1.87 -24.73 -10.30
C VAL A 5 -0.67 -23.87 -9.95
N THR A 6 -0.77 -22.56 -10.20
CA THR A 6 0.20 -21.58 -9.71
C THR A 6 -0.39 -20.93 -8.47
N VAL A 7 0.39 -20.87 -7.40
CA VAL A 7 0.00 -20.29 -6.11
C VAL A 7 1.03 -19.23 -5.73
N SER A 8 0.56 -18.08 -5.29
CA SER A 8 1.38 -17.02 -4.70
C SER A 8 1.11 -16.98 -3.21
N ILE A 9 2.17 -16.88 -2.41
CA ILE A 9 2.11 -16.90 -0.94
C ILE A 9 2.94 -15.74 -0.43
N LEU A 10 2.37 -14.94 0.47
CA LEU A 10 3.09 -13.94 1.24
C LEU A 10 3.65 -14.61 2.50
N VAL A 11 4.94 -14.46 2.74
CA VAL A 11 5.63 -15.02 3.91
C VAL A 11 6.37 -13.90 4.62
N ASP A 12 6.13 -13.76 5.91
CA ASP A 12 6.84 -12.83 6.79
C ASP A 12 8.12 -13.52 7.30
N GLU A 13 9.17 -13.45 6.48
CA GLU A 13 10.49 -14.00 6.77
C GLU A 13 11.56 -13.20 6.02
N VAL A 14 12.67 -12.92 6.69
CA VAL A 14 13.72 -12.03 6.21
C VAL A 14 14.71 -12.76 5.30
N GLU A 15 14.95 -14.05 5.55
CA GLU A 15 15.90 -14.84 4.77
C GLU A 15 15.20 -15.73 3.73
N GLU A 16 15.52 -15.53 2.44
CA GLU A 16 14.97 -16.30 1.31
C GLU A 16 15.14 -17.83 1.47
N ALA A 17 16.28 -18.25 2.02
CA ALA A 17 16.55 -19.67 2.28
C ALA A 17 15.52 -20.26 3.27
N ASN A 18 15.16 -19.51 4.31
CA ASN A 18 14.20 -19.92 5.32
C ASN A 18 12.78 -19.93 4.76
N VAL A 19 12.44 -19.04 3.83
CA VAL A 19 11.16 -19.07 3.10
C VAL A 19 10.99 -20.39 2.37
N THR A 20 12.00 -20.78 1.58
CA THR A 20 11.97 -21.99 0.78
C THR A 20 11.85 -23.25 1.65
N ASP A 21 12.64 -23.33 2.72
CA ASP A 21 12.62 -24.46 3.63
C ASP A 21 11.29 -24.55 4.40
N SER A 22 10.77 -23.41 4.88
CA SER A 22 9.51 -23.33 5.63
C SER A 22 8.31 -23.72 4.78
N ILE A 23 8.22 -23.26 3.51
CA ILE A 23 7.15 -23.66 2.59
C ILE A 23 7.24 -25.16 2.27
N ASN A 24 8.45 -25.67 2.02
CA ASN A 24 8.65 -27.10 1.77
C ASN A 24 8.26 -27.96 2.96
N GLU A 25 8.61 -27.55 4.17
CA GLU A 25 8.22 -28.23 5.40
C GLU A 25 6.71 -28.19 5.61
N MET A 26 6.07 -27.04 5.42
CA MET A 26 4.62 -26.88 5.52
C MET A 26 3.88 -27.82 4.55
N LEU A 27 4.30 -27.88 3.28
CA LEU A 27 3.68 -28.74 2.26
C LEU A 27 3.93 -30.23 2.55
N ARG A 28 5.12 -30.61 3.04
CA ARG A 28 5.41 -31.99 3.46
C ARG A 28 4.56 -32.44 4.64
N ASN A 29 4.44 -31.60 5.68
CA ASN A 29 3.69 -31.93 6.88
C ASN A 29 2.20 -32.15 6.56
N GLN A 30 1.61 -31.26 5.76
CA GLN A 30 0.23 -31.42 5.29
C GLN A 30 0.01 -32.67 4.44
N TRP A 31 1.01 -33.04 3.63
CA TRP A 31 0.93 -34.23 2.79
C TRP A 31 0.90 -35.53 3.60
N ILE A 32 1.75 -35.62 4.64
CA ILE A 32 1.85 -36.81 5.50
C ILE A 32 0.58 -37.01 6.35
N GLU A 33 0.01 -35.93 6.87
CA GLU A 33 -1.10 -36.04 7.83
C GLU A 33 -2.48 -36.27 7.17
N ASN A 34 -2.71 -35.75 5.96
CA ASN A 34 -4.06 -35.70 5.37
C ASN A 34 -4.24 -36.47 4.06
N GLY A 35 -3.21 -37.16 3.55
CA GLY A 35 -3.30 -37.86 2.27
C GLY A 35 -3.68 -36.91 1.12
N GLY A 36 -3.11 -35.70 1.16
CA GLY A 36 -3.53 -34.56 0.34
C GLY A 36 -3.51 -34.82 -1.17
N ASN A 37 -4.35 -34.08 -1.91
CA ASN A 37 -4.46 -34.18 -3.36
C ASN A 37 -3.26 -33.57 -4.13
N VAL A 38 -2.24 -33.07 -3.42
CA VAL A 38 -1.00 -32.54 -3.99
C VAL A 38 -0.05 -33.71 -4.24
N ILE A 39 0.37 -33.87 -5.49
CA ILE A 39 1.25 -34.97 -5.90
C ILE A 39 2.72 -34.53 -5.89
N ASP A 40 2.98 -33.28 -6.28
CA ASP A 40 4.32 -32.69 -6.39
C ASP A 40 4.20 -31.15 -6.37
N TRP A 41 5.28 -30.44 -6.04
CA TRP A 41 5.36 -28.98 -6.08
C TRP A 41 6.77 -28.48 -6.40
N ALA A 42 6.83 -27.27 -6.92
CA ALA A 42 8.08 -26.54 -7.14
C ALA A 42 7.85 -25.07 -6.77
N ILE A 43 8.85 -24.47 -6.14
CA ILE A 43 8.87 -23.02 -5.88
C ILE A 43 9.52 -22.38 -7.10
N ASP A 44 8.73 -21.63 -7.86
CA ASP A 44 9.15 -21.01 -9.13
C ASP A 44 9.99 -19.75 -8.89
N HIS A 45 9.55 -18.91 -7.94
CA HIS A 45 10.19 -17.65 -7.62
C HIS A 45 9.99 -17.29 -6.14
N VAL A 46 11.01 -16.70 -5.53
CA VAL A 46 10.94 -15.98 -4.26
C VAL A 46 11.47 -14.58 -4.52
N GLY A 47 10.71 -13.58 -4.10
CA GLY A 47 11.04 -12.17 -4.30
C GLY A 47 10.58 -11.35 -3.11
N ALA A 48 11.29 -10.27 -2.86
CA ALA A 48 10.90 -9.31 -1.83
C ALA A 48 9.69 -8.48 -2.27
N VAL A 49 8.89 -8.07 -1.29
CA VAL A 49 7.79 -7.12 -1.47
C VAL A 49 8.30 -5.69 -1.34
N CYS A 50 7.57 -4.72 -1.89
CA CYS A 50 7.93 -3.31 -1.73
C CYS A 50 7.98 -2.88 -0.25
N GLU A 51 8.75 -1.82 0.04
CA GLU A 51 8.91 -1.28 1.40
C GLU A 51 7.55 -0.97 2.05
N GLU A 52 6.64 -0.34 1.31
CA GLU A 52 5.32 0.01 1.82
C GLU A 52 4.46 -1.21 2.18
N MET A 53 4.69 -2.37 1.56
CA MET A 53 4.07 -3.64 1.98
C MET A 53 4.67 -4.12 3.29
N ASN A 54 6.00 -4.16 3.41
CA ASN A 54 6.67 -4.57 4.65
C ASN A 54 6.21 -3.68 5.82
N ASP A 55 6.19 -2.36 5.62
CA ASP A 55 5.71 -1.39 6.61
C ASP A 55 4.27 -1.72 7.04
N SER A 56 3.39 -2.09 6.10
CA SER A 56 1.99 -2.43 6.41
C SER A 56 1.85 -3.71 7.26
N ILE A 57 2.76 -4.66 7.09
CA ILE A 57 2.79 -5.90 7.88
C ILE A 57 3.31 -5.57 9.29
N GLU A 58 4.43 -4.85 9.38
CA GLU A 58 5.07 -4.48 10.64
C GLU A 58 4.17 -3.63 11.53
N ASN A 59 3.44 -2.68 10.95
CA ASN A 59 2.52 -1.81 11.68
C ASN A 59 1.11 -2.41 11.89
N GLY A 60 0.86 -3.62 11.35
CA GLY A 60 -0.41 -4.33 11.48
C GLY A 60 -1.59 -3.72 10.70
N THR A 61 -1.32 -2.88 9.71
CA THR A 61 -2.36 -2.29 8.82
C THR A 61 -2.67 -3.14 7.60
N TYR A 62 -1.85 -4.16 7.31
CA TYR A 62 -2.07 -5.14 6.24
C TYR A 62 -3.44 -5.83 6.36
N LYS A 63 -4.17 -5.90 5.24
CA LYS A 63 -5.42 -6.67 5.13
C LYS A 63 -5.20 -7.91 4.26
N GLU A 64 -5.90 -8.98 4.61
CA GLU A 64 -5.83 -10.24 3.86
C GLU A 64 -6.15 -10.01 2.37
N GLY A 65 -5.17 -10.30 1.52
CA GLY A 65 -5.29 -10.18 0.07
C GLY A 65 -4.58 -8.97 -0.53
N ASP A 66 -4.13 -8.00 0.28
CA ASP A 66 -3.50 -6.76 -0.23
C ASP A 66 -2.25 -7.05 -1.08
N ALA A 67 -1.47 -8.07 -0.74
CA ALA A 67 -0.30 -8.50 -1.53
C ALA A 67 -0.63 -9.03 -2.92
N PHE A 68 -1.90 -9.32 -3.19
CA PHE A 68 -2.34 -9.87 -4.48
C PHE A 68 -3.27 -8.90 -5.23
N CYS A 69 -3.42 -7.67 -4.72
CA CYS A 69 -4.15 -6.59 -5.37
C CYS A 69 -3.24 -5.82 -6.36
N ASP A 70 -3.85 -4.94 -7.16
CA ASP A 70 -3.11 -4.02 -8.01
C ASP A 70 -2.43 -2.94 -7.14
N TRP A 71 -1.12 -2.78 -7.30
CA TRP A 71 -0.34 -1.69 -6.70
C TRP A 71 -0.02 -0.63 -7.76
N VAL A 72 0.02 0.63 -7.33
CA VAL A 72 0.38 1.79 -8.16
C VAL A 72 1.40 2.65 -7.44
N ILE A 73 2.14 3.45 -8.20
CA ILE A 73 3.02 4.47 -7.64
C ILE A 73 2.30 5.81 -7.76
N PHE A 74 2.24 6.53 -6.64
CA PHE A 74 1.64 7.85 -6.54
C PHE A 74 2.68 8.88 -6.09
N SER A 75 2.57 10.09 -6.61
CA SER A 75 3.31 11.27 -6.15
C SER A 75 2.37 12.47 -6.07
N ARG A 76 2.36 13.10 -4.90
CA ARG A 76 1.58 14.32 -4.66
C ARG A 76 2.13 15.49 -5.46
N SER A 77 3.46 15.65 -5.44
CA SER A 77 4.14 16.77 -6.09
C SER A 77 3.91 16.77 -7.60
N GLU A 78 3.66 15.62 -8.19
CA GLU A 78 3.28 15.49 -9.61
C GLU A 78 1.79 15.77 -9.79
N MET A 79 0.92 15.29 -8.89
CA MET A 79 -0.52 15.59 -8.91
C MET A 79 -0.82 17.10 -8.81
N GLU A 80 -0.05 17.85 -8.02
CA GLU A 80 -0.23 19.29 -7.86
C GLU A 80 0.28 20.12 -9.04
N LYS A 81 1.04 19.50 -9.97
CA LYS A 81 1.35 20.14 -11.25
C LYS A 81 0.04 20.19 -12.04
N GLY A 82 -0.22 21.34 -12.68
CA GLY A 82 -1.57 21.75 -13.11
C GLY A 82 -2.31 20.89 -14.14
N ASP A 83 -1.86 19.67 -14.43
CA ASP A 83 -2.57 18.63 -15.18
C ASP A 83 -3.27 17.58 -14.29
N GLY A 84 -3.06 17.59 -12.97
CA GLY A 84 -3.71 16.65 -12.04
C GLY A 84 -3.11 15.24 -12.07
N ALA A 85 -1.94 15.06 -12.67
CA ALA A 85 -1.34 13.76 -12.92
C ALA A 85 -0.50 13.26 -11.72
N GLY A 86 -1.08 12.39 -10.89
CA GLY A 86 -0.42 11.87 -9.68
C GLY A 86 0.15 10.46 -9.76
N PHE A 87 -0.19 9.68 -10.79
CA PHE A 87 0.11 8.25 -10.85
C PHE A 87 1.11 7.90 -11.93
N TRP A 88 2.04 6.99 -11.65
CA TRP A 88 3.05 6.61 -12.63
C TRP A 88 2.56 5.62 -13.67
N SER A 89 2.96 5.85 -14.92
CA SER A 89 2.79 4.93 -16.04
C SER A 89 4.13 4.70 -16.74
N ASN A 90 4.53 3.43 -16.92
CA ASN A 90 5.73 3.07 -17.68
C ASN A 90 5.65 3.51 -19.16
N HIS A 91 4.45 3.75 -19.69
CA HIS A 91 4.25 4.18 -21.06
C HIS A 91 4.09 5.69 -21.22
N TYR A 92 3.48 6.37 -20.24
CA TYR A 92 3.06 7.77 -20.36
C TYR A 92 3.72 8.71 -19.35
N GLY A 93 4.50 8.19 -18.40
CA GLY A 93 5.02 8.97 -17.27
C GLY A 93 3.94 9.23 -16.22
N TRP A 94 4.02 10.37 -15.52
CA TRP A 94 3.00 10.81 -14.57
C TRP A 94 1.68 11.08 -15.29
N SER A 95 0.60 10.46 -14.82
CA SER A 95 -0.72 10.45 -15.45
C SER A 95 -1.82 10.23 -14.41
N THR A 96 -3.08 10.17 -14.86
CA THR A 96 -4.25 9.77 -14.07
C THR A 96 -4.28 8.26 -13.79
N LEU A 97 -5.06 7.85 -12.78
CA LEU A 97 -5.13 6.46 -12.28
C LEU A 97 -5.53 5.44 -13.37
N ASP A 98 -6.39 5.82 -14.31
CA ASP A 98 -6.87 4.96 -15.40
C ASP A 98 -5.76 4.57 -16.40
N LEU A 99 -4.71 5.39 -16.49
CA LEU A 99 -3.55 5.16 -17.35
C LEU A 99 -2.30 4.69 -16.59
N ALA A 100 -2.41 4.59 -15.26
CA ALA A 100 -1.34 4.15 -14.38
C ALA A 100 -0.92 2.70 -14.70
N THR A 101 0.37 2.42 -14.56
CA THR A 101 0.84 1.02 -14.60
C THR A 101 0.46 0.34 -13.30
N LYS A 102 -0.16 -0.84 -13.43
CA LYS A 102 -0.51 -1.70 -12.31
C LYS A 102 0.62 -2.68 -12.11
N PHE A 103 1.11 -2.73 -10.89
CA PHE A 103 2.22 -3.55 -10.47
C PHE A 103 1.74 -4.64 -9.52
N ALA A 104 2.51 -5.72 -9.42
CA ALA A 104 2.42 -6.62 -8.27
C ALA A 104 3.02 -5.94 -7.04
N SER A 105 2.78 -6.46 -5.84
CA SER A 105 3.36 -5.95 -4.59
C SER A 105 4.86 -6.23 -4.45
N THR A 106 5.52 -6.72 -5.49
CA THR A 106 6.95 -7.03 -5.52
C THR A 106 7.78 -5.76 -5.70
N GLU A 107 9.01 -5.77 -5.22
CA GLU A 107 9.93 -4.64 -5.36
C GLU A 107 10.07 -4.12 -6.82
N GLY A 108 10.22 -2.81 -6.94
CA GLY A 108 10.50 -2.12 -8.20
C GLY A 108 10.99 -0.70 -7.94
N ASP A 109 11.78 -0.17 -8.88
CA ASP A 109 12.32 1.19 -8.77
C ASP A 109 11.20 2.22 -8.83
N LYS A 110 11.21 3.14 -7.85
CA LYS A 110 10.31 4.30 -7.87
C LYS A 110 10.84 5.34 -8.89
N PRO A 111 9.97 5.91 -9.74
CA PRO A 111 10.34 7.02 -10.61
C PRO A 111 10.75 8.24 -9.79
N VAL A 112 11.69 9.02 -10.32
CA VAL A 112 12.11 10.28 -9.69
C VAL A 112 10.98 11.30 -9.81
N THR A 113 10.61 11.94 -8.69
CA THR A 113 9.65 13.06 -8.65
C THR A 113 10.37 14.35 -8.31
N ALA A 114 9.71 15.49 -8.55
CA ALA A 114 10.24 16.78 -8.11
C ALA A 114 10.29 16.94 -6.58
N GLY A 115 9.42 16.23 -5.85
CA GLY A 115 9.29 16.31 -4.39
C GLY A 115 9.97 15.18 -3.62
N ASP A 116 10.56 14.20 -4.32
CA ASP A 116 11.08 12.96 -3.73
C ASP A 116 10.04 12.21 -2.88
N ASP A 117 8.81 12.19 -3.39
CA ASP A 117 7.58 11.78 -2.69
C ASP A 117 6.82 10.68 -3.44
N ALA A 118 7.49 9.97 -4.37
CA ALA A 118 6.92 8.77 -4.97
C ALA A 118 6.75 7.69 -3.90
N THR A 119 5.58 7.10 -3.83
CA THR A 119 5.28 6.01 -2.90
C THR A 119 4.42 4.93 -3.55
N TRP A 120 4.64 3.70 -3.13
CA TRP A 120 3.79 2.58 -3.50
C TRP A 120 2.50 2.59 -2.67
N MET A 121 1.38 2.36 -3.33
CA MET A 121 0.10 2.21 -2.64
C MET A 121 -0.81 1.23 -3.36
N LEU A 122 -1.76 0.65 -2.63
CA LEU A 122 -2.87 -0.09 -3.23
C LEU A 122 -3.64 0.83 -4.17
N ALA A 123 -3.98 0.32 -5.36
CA ALA A 123 -4.71 1.09 -6.35
C ALA A 123 -6.04 1.61 -5.75
N PRO A 124 -6.25 2.94 -5.66
CA PRO A 124 -7.37 3.51 -4.92
C PRO A 124 -8.68 3.50 -5.73
N TYR A 125 -9.05 2.39 -6.38
CA TYR A 125 -10.23 2.31 -7.28
C TYR A 125 -11.56 2.70 -6.62
N ARG A 126 -11.63 2.69 -5.28
CA ARG A 126 -12.81 3.03 -4.49
C ARG A 126 -12.55 4.12 -3.45
N LEU A 127 -11.36 4.72 -3.46
CA LEU A 127 -10.97 5.75 -2.50
C LEU A 127 -10.97 7.11 -3.17
N ASN A 128 -11.29 8.13 -2.38
CA ASN A 128 -11.14 9.52 -2.77
C ASN A 128 -9.89 10.09 -2.08
N PHE A 129 -9.25 11.07 -2.72
CA PHE A 129 -8.14 11.78 -2.11
C PHE A 129 -8.68 12.94 -1.26
N PHE A 130 -8.29 12.99 0.01
CA PHE A 130 -8.70 14.00 0.95
C PHE A 130 -7.51 14.77 1.48
N ARG A 131 -7.72 16.07 1.70
CA ARG A 131 -6.81 16.97 2.40
C ARG A 131 -7.48 17.47 3.66
N ALA A 132 -6.89 17.17 4.80
CA ALA A 132 -7.32 17.58 6.13
C ALA A 132 -6.39 18.64 6.70
N LEU A 133 -6.93 19.73 7.24
CA LEU A 133 -6.19 20.72 8.02
C LEU A 133 -6.41 20.42 9.50
N LEU A 134 -5.33 20.29 10.27
CA LEU A 134 -5.38 19.97 11.70
C LEU A 134 -4.42 20.81 12.56
N ILE A 135 -4.61 20.73 13.87
CA ILE A 135 -3.73 21.29 14.90
C ILE A 135 -3.41 20.18 15.91
N GLU A 136 -2.13 19.93 16.22
CA GLU A 136 -1.68 18.71 16.94
C GLU A 136 -2.17 18.60 18.39
N GLN A 137 -2.40 19.70 19.11
CA GLN A 137 -2.89 19.66 20.50
C GLN A 137 -3.72 20.90 20.90
N PRO A 138 -4.98 20.74 21.35
CA PRO A 138 -5.75 21.86 21.90
C PRO A 138 -5.27 22.21 23.32
N GLY A 139 -4.29 23.11 23.41
CA GLY A 139 -3.96 23.87 24.63
C GLY A 139 -4.74 25.19 24.68
N ALA A 140 -4.86 25.79 25.87
CA ALA A 140 -5.69 26.98 26.16
C ALA A 140 -5.35 28.25 25.35
N GLU A 141 -4.27 28.25 24.57
CA GLU A 141 -3.89 29.34 23.67
C GLU A 141 -3.82 28.82 22.22
N MET A 142 -4.99 28.74 21.57
CA MET A 142 -5.11 28.36 20.15
C MET A 142 -4.54 29.39 19.16
N LEU A 143 -4.05 30.54 19.63
CA LEU A 143 -3.77 31.69 18.79
C LEU A 143 -2.46 31.60 17.98
N ASP A 144 -1.54 30.69 18.32
CA ASP A 144 -0.20 30.61 17.71
C ASP A 144 0.13 29.27 17.01
N GLN A 145 -0.84 28.36 16.84
CA GLN A 145 -0.58 27.07 16.19
C GLN A 145 -0.83 27.16 14.67
N THR A 146 0.23 26.92 13.89
CA THR A 146 0.16 26.81 12.43
C THR A 146 -0.60 25.53 12.04
N PRO A 147 -1.66 25.62 11.23
CA PRO A 147 -2.36 24.43 10.74
C PRO A 147 -1.42 23.52 9.94
N ILE A 148 -1.49 22.22 10.22
CA ILE A 148 -0.79 21.17 9.47
C ILE A 148 -1.77 20.62 8.44
N ALA A 149 -1.30 20.43 7.20
CA ALA A 149 -2.04 19.70 6.19
C ALA A 149 -1.66 18.22 6.22
N TYR A 150 -2.63 17.36 6.42
CA TYR A 150 -2.52 15.92 6.29
C TYR A 150 -3.33 15.46 5.08
N GLU A 151 -2.77 14.58 4.28
CA GLU A 151 -3.41 14.13 3.05
C GLU A 151 -3.42 12.61 3.00
N CYS A 152 -4.55 12.06 2.58
CA CYS A 152 -4.76 10.62 2.61
C CYS A 152 -5.80 10.18 1.57
N TRP A 153 -5.74 8.89 1.26
CA TRP A 153 -6.75 8.21 0.47
C TRP A 153 -7.74 7.52 1.40
N ALA A 154 -9.02 7.86 1.30
CA ALA A 154 -10.06 7.31 2.16
C ALA A 154 -11.36 7.07 1.40
N GLU A 155 -12.18 6.15 1.91
CA GLU A 155 -13.49 5.84 1.33
C GLU A 155 -14.47 7.02 1.50
N THR A 156 -14.38 7.71 2.64
CA THR A 156 -15.26 8.81 3.04
C THR A 156 -14.47 9.89 3.78
N GLU A 157 -15.07 11.06 3.94
CA GLU A 157 -14.51 12.15 4.76
C GLU A 157 -14.31 11.70 6.22
N ASP A 158 -15.23 10.88 6.75
CA ASP A 158 -15.12 10.35 8.12
C ASP A 158 -13.94 9.37 8.25
N HIS A 159 -13.74 8.50 7.26
CA HIS A 159 -12.58 7.61 7.23
C HIS A 159 -11.26 8.42 7.11
N ALA A 160 -11.26 9.51 6.34
CA ALA A 160 -10.11 10.42 6.29
C ALA A 160 -9.81 11.06 7.66
N LYS A 161 -10.84 11.48 8.40
CA LYS A 161 -10.69 12.02 9.77
C LYS A 161 -10.14 10.98 10.74
N GLU A 162 -10.62 9.74 10.65
CA GLU A 162 -10.10 8.64 11.47
C GLU A 162 -8.60 8.43 11.22
N GLN A 163 -8.17 8.38 9.96
CA GLN A 163 -6.74 8.28 9.62
C GLN A 163 -5.90 9.45 10.15
N VAL A 164 -6.43 10.69 10.08
CA VAL A 164 -5.77 11.88 10.64
C VAL A 164 -5.59 11.75 12.16
N ILE A 165 -6.62 11.31 12.88
CA ILE A 165 -6.62 11.19 14.33
C ILE A 165 -5.67 10.07 14.78
N ASP A 166 -5.61 8.96 14.03
CA ASP A 166 -4.69 7.86 14.32
C ASP A 166 -3.23 8.30 14.09
N ALA A 167 -2.96 9.07 13.03
CA ALA A 167 -1.64 9.61 12.76
C ALA A 167 -1.22 10.71 13.76
N TYR A 168 -2.18 11.54 14.21
CA TYR A 168 -1.96 12.63 15.17
C TYR A 168 -2.92 12.53 16.36
N PRO A 169 -2.64 11.65 17.34
CA PRO A 169 -3.52 11.46 18.48
C PRO A 169 -3.70 12.75 19.30
N GLY A 170 -4.95 13.15 19.50
CA GLY A 170 -5.31 14.36 20.24
C GLY A 170 -5.35 15.64 19.39
N CYS A 171 -5.20 15.54 18.08
CA CYS A 171 -5.35 16.68 17.18
C CYS A 171 -6.79 17.21 17.14
N HIS A 172 -6.93 18.45 16.65
CA HIS A 172 -8.20 19.02 16.25
C HIS A 172 -8.23 19.22 14.73
N VAL A 173 -9.07 18.45 14.05
CA VAL A 173 -9.30 18.60 12.61
C VAL A 173 -10.20 19.81 12.36
N LEU A 174 -9.66 20.80 11.65
CA LEU A 174 -10.33 22.06 11.32
C LEU A 174 -11.24 21.90 10.10
N GLU A 175 -10.73 21.24 9.06
CA GLU A 175 -11.38 21.13 7.76
C GLU A 175 -10.90 19.86 7.05
N VAL A 176 -11.78 19.22 6.29
CA VAL A 176 -11.44 18.11 5.40
C VAL A 176 -12.10 18.37 4.05
N GLU A 177 -11.29 18.44 3.00
CA GLU A 177 -11.75 18.69 1.63
C GLU A 177 -11.41 17.49 0.75
N GLY A 178 -12.39 17.05 -0.06
CA GLY A 178 -12.13 16.10 -1.14
C GLY A 178 -11.46 16.83 -2.31
N VAL A 179 -10.33 16.32 -2.78
CA VAL A 179 -9.65 16.84 -3.97
C VAL A 179 -10.27 16.17 -5.18
N VAL A 180 -10.98 16.95 -6.00
CA VAL A 180 -11.59 16.45 -7.24
C VAL A 180 -10.46 16.14 -8.22
N GLN A 181 -10.39 14.88 -8.66
CA GLN A 181 -9.49 14.37 -9.70
C GLN A 181 -9.91 14.85 -11.09
#